data_AF-S4PUY8-F1
#
_entry.id   AF-S4PUY8-F1
#
_cell.length_a   1.000
_cell.length_b   1.000
_cell.length_c   1.000
_cell.angle_alpha   90.00
_cell.angle_beta   90.00
_cell.angle_gamma   90.00
#
_symmetry.space_group_name_H-M   'P 1'
#
loop_
_entity.id
_entity.type
_entity.pdbx_description
1 polymer ?
#
loop_
_entity_poly.entity_id
_entity_poly.type
_entity_poly.pdbx_seq_one_letter_code
_entity_poly.pdbx_strand_id
1 'polypeptide(L)'
;MSDIAVVKSEMTEVSEKPVPEKEEIKFPPFPDPKDEDFDEDIPEEERNHYKTLYKDLNTVTVMKLHCSACDRHLGCSARNDNRMRTHPMLRTLVCQTCHTFYNSGEFEKGDDGSELYCRWCGQGGQVYCCSACPHVFCAKCIKRNLGTPKIKEIEQLDD
;
A
#
# COMPACT_ATOMS: atom_id res chain seq x y z
N MET A 1 -8.18 34.48 34.98
CA MET A 1 -6.91 33.76 35.21
C MET A 1 -7.30 32.32 35.42
N SER A 2 -7.19 31.53 34.36
CA SER A 2 -7.65 30.14 34.34
C SER A 2 -6.44 29.29 34.02
N ASP A 3 -5.91 28.62 35.03
CA ASP A 3 -4.71 27.78 34.93
C ASP A 3 -4.98 26.57 34.04
N ILE A 4 -4.29 26.50 32.91
CA ILE A 4 -4.23 25.32 32.04
C ILE A 4 -3.16 24.39 32.62
N ALA A 5 -3.59 23.27 33.19
CA ALA A 5 -2.70 22.19 33.61
C ALA A 5 -2.06 21.54 32.37
N VAL A 6 -0.75 21.75 32.21
CA VAL A 6 0.07 21.07 31.21
C VAL A 6 0.33 19.63 31.69
N VAL A 7 -0.35 18.66 31.08
CA VAL A 7 -0.08 17.23 31.30
C VAL A 7 1.25 16.90 30.62
N LYS A 8 2.28 16.58 31.41
CA LYS A 8 3.57 16.10 30.93
C LYS A 8 3.40 14.65 30.47
N SER A 9 3.63 14.39 29.18
CA SER A 9 3.72 13.04 28.62
C SER A 9 5.10 12.47 28.96
N GLU A 10 5.17 11.47 29.83
CA GLU A 10 6.39 10.71 30.09
C GLU A 10 6.69 9.82 28.88
N MET A 11 7.76 10.14 28.15
CA MET A 11 8.33 9.27 27.12
C MET A 11 9.30 8.30 27.81
N THR A 12 8.88 7.06 28.03
CA THR A 12 9.82 5.98 28.39
C THR A 12 10.65 5.62 27.17
N GLU A 13 11.89 6.11 27.13
CA GLU A 13 12.92 5.63 26.21
C GLU A 13 13.27 4.18 26.55
N VAL A 14 12.75 3.24 25.77
CA VAL A 14 13.24 1.86 25.78
C VAL A 14 14.55 1.85 25.00
N SER A 15 15.67 1.70 25.70
CA SER A 15 16.99 1.52 25.10
C SER A 15 17.01 0.19 24.34
N GLU A 16 16.89 0.25 23.02
CA GLU A 16 17.03 -0.90 22.13
C GLU A 16 18.49 -1.37 22.15
N LYS A 17 18.74 -2.53 22.77
CA LYS A 17 20.06 -3.17 22.70
C LYS A 17 20.27 -3.75 21.30
N PRO A 18 21.51 -3.74 20.76
CA PRO A 18 21.80 -4.36 19.47
C PRO A 18 21.47 -5.85 19.51
N VAL A 19 20.80 -6.35 18.47
CA VAL A 19 20.58 -7.79 18.30
C VAL A 19 21.94 -8.44 18.05
N PRO A 20 22.38 -9.41 18.87
CA PRO A 20 23.65 -10.09 18.64
C PRO A 20 23.59 -10.86 17.31
N GLU A 21 24.57 -10.60 16.44
CA GLU A 21 24.81 -11.32 15.19
C GLU A 21 25.16 -12.78 15.49
N LYS A 22 24.14 -13.64 15.59
CA LYS A 22 24.31 -15.08 15.46
C LYS A 22 23.65 -15.49 14.16
N GLU A 23 24.44 -16.04 13.25
CA GLU A 23 23.95 -16.71 12.06
C GLU A 23 22.92 -17.77 12.49
N GLU A 24 21.76 -17.75 11.81
CA GLU A 24 20.56 -18.56 12.07
C GLU A 24 19.66 -18.15 13.25
N ILE A 25 19.21 -16.89 13.30
CA ILE A 25 17.93 -16.58 13.94
C ILE A 25 16.81 -17.15 13.04
N LYS A 26 16.40 -18.40 13.27
CA LYS A 26 15.11 -18.89 12.79
C LYS A 26 14.05 -18.14 13.59
N PHE A 27 13.60 -17.01 13.07
CA PHE A 27 12.42 -16.31 13.56
C PHE A 27 11.33 -17.36 13.79
N PRO A 28 10.71 -17.45 14.98
CA PRO A 28 9.73 -18.50 15.26
C PRO A 28 8.69 -18.48 14.15
N PRO A 29 8.41 -19.62 13.49
CA PRO A 29 7.55 -19.62 12.31
C PRO A 29 6.23 -18.96 12.70
N PHE A 30 5.90 -17.86 12.03
CA PHE A 30 4.55 -17.32 12.14
C PHE A 30 3.58 -18.45 11.78
N PRO A 31 2.43 -18.56 12.47
CA PRO A 31 1.43 -19.53 12.08
C PRO A 31 1.05 -19.31 10.61
N ASP A 32 0.85 -20.39 9.87
CA ASP A 32 0.39 -20.30 8.48
C ASP A 32 -0.95 -19.53 8.42
N PRO A 33 -1.15 -18.65 7.42
CA PRO A 33 -2.42 -17.94 7.26
C PRO A 33 -3.58 -18.91 7.09
N LYS A 34 -4.64 -18.70 7.85
CA LYS A 34 -5.90 -19.45 7.75
C LYS A 34 -6.84 -18.79 6.76
N ASP A 35 -7.86 -19.51 6.32
CA ASP A 35 -8.89 -18.94 5.42
C ASP A 35 -9.63 -17.75 6.05
N GLU A 36 -9.75 -17.74 7.38
CA GLU A 36 -10.36 -16.65 8.16
C GLU A 36 -9.54 -15.34 8.14
N ASP A 37 -8.25 -15.39 7.77
CA ASP A 37 -7.38 -14.22 7.70
C ASP A 37 -7.56 -13.41 6.39
N PHE A 38 -8.40 -13.88 5.47
CA PHE A 38 -8.64 -13.27 4.15
C PHE A 38 -10.06 -12.69 4.05
N ASP A 39 -10.20 -11.60 3.30
CA ASP A 39 -11.53 -11.05 3.02
C ASP A 39 -12.34 -12.01 2.12
N GLU A 40 -13.67 -12.05 2.33
CA GLU A 40 -14.59 -12.98 1.65
C GLU A 40 -14.62 -12.81 0.12
N ASP A 41 -14.32 -11.61 -0.37
CA ASP A 41 -14.33 -11.28 -1.80
C ASP A 41 -13.04 -11.67 -2.54
N ILE A 42 -12.02 -12.16 -1.83
CA ILE A 42 -10.79 -12.69 -2.45
C ILE A 42 -11.05 -14.10 -3.00
N PRO A 43 -10.85 -14.37 -4.30
CA PRO A 43 -11.01 -15.71 -4.89
C PRO A 43 -10.09 -16.76 -4.25
N GLU A 44 -10.52 -18.03 -4.25
CA GLU A 44 -9.75 -19.13 -3.66
C GLU A 44 -8.35 -19.29 -4.26
N GLU A 45 -8.22 -19.11 -5.57
CA GLU A 45 -6.94 -19.15 -6.28
C GLU A 45 -5.96 -18.08 -5.75
N GLU A 46 -6.45 -16.88 -5.47
CA GLU A 46 -5.66 -15.77 -4.96
C GLU A 46 -5.29 -15.97 -3.48
N ARG A 47 -6.21 -16.52 -2.66
CA ARG A 47 -5.90 -16.92 -1.27
C ARG A 47 -4.79 -17.97 -1.23
N ASN A 48 -4.87 -18.99 -2.09
CA ASN A 48 -3.86 -20.04 -2.19
C ASN A 48 -2.50 -19.48 -2.63
N HIS A 49 -2.48 -18.50 -3.53
CA HIS A 49 -1.28 -17.78 -3.89
C HIS A 49 -0.66 -17.05 -2.67
N TYR A 50 -1.45 -16.26 -1.94
CA TYR A 50 -0.96 -15.49 -0.80
C TYR A 50 -0.44 -16.34 0.37
N LYS A 51 -1.05 -17.50 0.63
CA LYS A 51 -0.55 -18.49 1.61
C LYS A 51 0.87 -18.96 1.31
N THR A 52 1.32 -18.86 0.06
CA THR A 52 2.63 -19.40 -0.37
C THR A 52 3.65 -18.32 -0.76
N LEU A 53 3.22 -17.07 -0.92
CA LEU A 53 4.04 -15.99 -1.47
C LEU A 53 5.22 -15.59 -0.55
N TYR A 54 5.02 -15.62 0.78
CA TYR A 54 6.00 -15.16 1.77
C TYR A 54 6.33 -16.21 2.84
N LYS A 55 6.59 -17.47 2.42
CA LYS A 55 7.00 -18.55 3.36
C LYS A 55 8.28 -18.22 4.13
N ASP A 56 9.20 -17.50 3.51
CA ASP A 56 10.41 -16.99 4.16
C ASP A 56 10.32 -15.46 4.26
N LEU A 57 10.10 -14.94 5.47
CA LEU A 57 9.98 -13.51 5.70
C LEU A 57 11.30 -12.76 5.52
N ASN A 58 12.45 -13.45 5.46
CA ASN A 58 13.70 -12.80 5.08
C ASN A 58 13.61 -12.21 3.66
N THR A 59 12.78 -12.80 2.79
CA THR A 59 12.53 -12.23 1.45
C THR A 59 11.92 -10.84 1.53
N VAL A 60 11.08 -10.56 2.53
CA VAL A 60 10.44 -9.24 2.73
C VAL A 60 11.47 -8.19 3.13
N THR A 61 12.55 -8.58 3.83
CA THR A 61 13.59 -7.64 4.28
C THR A 61 14.34 -6.98 3.12
N VAL A 62 14.44 -7.65 1.97
CA VAL A 62 15.08 -7.13 0.75
C VAL A 62 14.08 -6.47 -0.22
N MET A 63 12.78 -6.49 0.10
CA MET A 63 11.75 -5.90 -0.75
C MET A 63 11.66 -4.38 -0.59
N LYS A 64 11.34 -3.72 -1.70
CA LYS A 64 11.04 -2.30 -1.72
C LYS A 64 9.66 -2.02 -1.09
N LEU A 65 9.64 -1.82 0.24
CA LEU A 65 8.43 -1.41 0.96
C LEU A 65 8.22 0.11 0.84
N HIS A 66 7.63 0.53 -0.27
CA HIS A 66 7.28 1.92 -0.54
C HIS A 66 5.78 2.06 -0.80
N CYS A 67 5.24 3.24 -0.51
CA CYS A 67 3.87 3.56 -0.85
C CYS A 67 3.67 3.51 -2.37
N SER A 68 2.75 2.67 -2.85
CA SER A 68 2.44 2.50 -4.28
C SER A 68 1.89 3.79 -4.93
N ALA A 69 1.28 4.68 -4.13
CA ALA A 69 0.72 5.96 -4.60
C ALA A 69 1.75 7.11 -4.67
N CYS A 70 2.59 7.29 -3.65
CA CYS A 70 3.51 8.44 -3.54
C CYS A 70 5.01 8.10 -3.54
N ASP A 71 5.38 6.81 -3.61
CA ASP A 71 6.77 6.30 -3.53
C ASP A 71 7.52 6.63 -2.24
N ARG A 72 6.82 7.02 -1.16
CA ARG A 72 7.45 7.21 0.14
C ARG A 72 7.95 5.86 0.67
N HIS A 73 9.22 5.79 1.07
CA HIS A 73 9.75 4.63 1.78
C HIS A 73 9.04 4.44 3.13
N LEU A 74 8.54 3.23 3.37
CA LEU A 74 7.86 2.84 4.60
C LEU A 74 8.74 1.94 5.46
N GLY A 75 9.58 1.12 4.82
CA GLY A 75 10.47 0.17 5.52
C GLY A 75 9.69 -0.92 6.28
N CYS A 76 10.41 -1.72 7.04
CA CYS A 76 9.89 -2.88 7.79
C CYS A 76 10.02 -2.73 9.32
N SER A 77 10.40 -1.54 9.81
CA SER A 77 10.47 -1.28 11.25
C SER A 77 9.07 -1.32 11.87
N ALA A 78 8.93 -2.01 13.02
CA ALA A 78 7.68 -2.09 13.77
C ALA A 78 7.08 -0.70 14.10
N ARG A 79 7.92 0.34 14.20
CA ARG A 79 7.48 1.73 14.44
C ARG A 79 6.66 2.31 13.28
N ASN A 80 6.75 1.72 12.10
CA ASN A 80 6.05 2.17 10.89
C ASN A 80 4.73 1.44 10.64
N ASP A 81 4.34 0.48 11.48
CA ASP A 81 3.07 -0.26 11.35
C ASP A 81 1.85 0.68 11.24
N ASN A 82 1.78 1.67 12.14
CA ASN A 82 0.74 2.70 12.12
C ASN A 82 0.78 3.63 10.88
N ARG A 83 1.83 3.56 10.05
CA ARG A 83 2.00 4.36 8.83
C ARG A 83 1.72 3.57 7.57
N MET A 84 1.54 2.26 7.64
CA MET A 84 1.25 1.37 6.52
C MET A 84 -0.25 1.05 6.50
N ARG A 85 -0.87 1.15 5.34
CA ARG A 85 -2.27 0.77 5.13
C ARG A 85 -2.41 0.03 3.83
N THR A 86 -3.45 -0.78 3.75
CA THR A 86 -3.88 -1.42 2.51
C THR A 86 -4.72 -0.44 1.72
N HIS A 87 -4.46 -0.31 0.42
CA HIS A 87 -5.25 0.53 -0.46
C HIS A 87 -6.70 -0.01 -0.53
N PRO A 88 -7.75 0.82 -0.32
CA PRO A 88 -9.12 0.33 -0.16
C PRO A 88 -9.65 -0.53 -1.32
N MET A 89 -9.27 -0.20 -2.56
CA MET A 89 -9.67 -0.97 -3.75
C MET A 89 -8.60 -1.92 -4.29
N LEU A 90 -7.38 -1.43 -4.50
CA LEU A 90 -6.30 -2.19 -5.15
C LEU A 90 -5.54 -3.13 -4.22
N ARG A 91 -5.80 -3.08 -2.90
CA ARG A 91 -5.13 -3.90 -1.88
C ARG A 91 -3.59 -3.81 -1.85
N THR A 92 -3.03 -2.77 -2.48
CA THR A 92 -1.57 -2.51 -2.47
C THR A 92 -1.14 -1.71 -1.24
N LEU A 93 0.15 -1.75 -0.93
CA LEU A 93 0.73 -1.00 0.18
C LEU A 93 0.70 0.53 -0.06
N VAL A 94 0.02 1.27 0.80
CA VAL A 94 0.01 2.75 0.81
C VAL A 94 0.39 3.30 2.17
N CYS A 95 0.87 4.54 2.20
CA CYS A 95 1.13 5.22 3.47
C CYS A 95 -0.18 5.77 4.06
N GLN A 96 -0.22 5.96 5.38
CA GLN A 96 -1.38 6.51 6.09
C GLN A 96 -1.87 7.83 5.47
N THR A 97 -0.96 8.71 5.06
CA THR A 97 -1.34 9.99 4.41
C THR A 97 -2.08 9.77 3.11
N CYS A 98 -1.60 8.86 2.25
CA CYS A 98 -2.27 8.53 0.99
C CYS A 98 -3.60 7.82 1.24
N HIS A 99 -3.67 6.93 2.25
CA HIS A 99 -4.91 6.27 2.63
C HIS A 99 -5.97 7.27 3.12
N THR A 100 -5.60 8.22 3.98
CA THR A 100 -6.51 9.28 4.45
C THR A 100 -6.94 10.18 3.30
N PHE A 101 -6.02 10.59 2.44
CA PHE A 101 -6.33 11.42 1.25
C PHE A 101 -7.28 10.70 0.28
N TYR A 102 -7.04 9.41 0.04
CA TYR A 102 -7.91 8.61 -0.83
C TYR A 102 -9.36 8.54 -0.33
N ASN A 103 -9.54 8.53 0.99
CA ASN A 103 -10.84 8.45 1.65
C ASN A 103 -11.40 9.84 2.06
N SER A 104 -10.74 10.95 1.70
CA SER A 104 -11.20 12.29 2.13
C SER A 104 -12.29 12.90 1.26
N GLY A 105 -12.68 12.24 0.16
CA GLY A 105 -13.69 12.76 -0.76
C GLY A 105 -14.25 11.68 -1.68
N GLU A 106 -15.24 12.08 -2.46
CA GLU A 106 -15.88 11.23 -3.46
C GLU A 106 -15.20 11.36 -4.82
N PHE A 107 -15.26 10.29 -5.62
CA PHE A 107 -14.73 10.28 -6.97
C PHE A 107 -15.78 10.82 -7.94
N GLU A 108 -15.65 12.11 -8.26
CA GLU A 108 -16.46 12.75 -9.29
C GLU A 108 -16.23 12.12 -10.67
N LYS A 109 -17.29 12.10 -11.47
CA LYS A 109 -17.29 11.56 -12.83
C LYS A 109 -17.51 12.67 -13.84
N GLY A 110 -16.83 12.57 -14.97
CA GLY A 110 -17.04 13.44 -16.13
C GLY A 110 -18.32 13.10 -16.88
N ASP A 111 -18.60 13.90 -17.91
CA ASP A 111 -19.78 13.73 -18.78
C ASP A 111 -19.78 12.42 -19.57
N ASP A 112 -18.60 11.82 -19.77
CA ASP A 112 -18.39 10.53 -20.42
C ASP A 112 -18.59 9.33 -19.46
N GLY A 113 -18.83 9.59 -18.17
CA GLY A 113 -19.00 8.57 -17.14
C GLY A 113 -17.69 8.06 -16.52
N SER A 114 -16.53 8.56 -16.98
CA SER A 114 -15.22 8.23 -16.43
C SER A 114 -14.92 9.02 -15.16
N GLU A 115 -14.18 8.44 -14.22
CA GLU A 115 -13.70 9.14 -13.03
C GLU A 115 -12.71 10.26 -13.40
N LEU A 116 -12.77 11.40 -12.71
CA LEU A 116 -11.86 12.54 -12.94
C LEU A 116 -10.49 12.38 -12.24
N TYR A 117 -10.40 11.42 -11.32
CA TYR A 117 -9.22 11.22 -10.47
C TYR A 117 -8.68 9.81 -10.58
N CYS A 118 -7.35 9.68 -10.59
CA CYS A 118 -6.66 8.40 -10.66
C CYS A 118 -7.10 7.44 -9.53
N ARG A 119 -7.58 6.25 -9.88
CA ARG A 119 -8.08 5.26 -8.93
C ARG A 119 -7.01 4.68 -8.00
N TRP A 120 -5.74 4.90 -8.31
CA TRP A 120 -4.59 4.47 -7.49
C TRP A 120 -4.16 5.51 -6.45
N CYS A 121 -4.17 6.81 -6.80
CA CYS A 121 -3.64 7.85 -5.91
C CYS A 121 -4.64 8.94 -5.51
N GLY A 122 -5.84 8.96 -6.09
CA GLY A 122 -6.85 9.99 -5.87
C GLY A 122 -6.49 11.36 -6.44
N GLN A 123 -5.42 11.48 -7.23
CA GLN A 123 -5.00 12.76 -7.83
C GLN A 123 -5.55 12.92 -9.24
N GLY A 124 -5.92 14.15 -9.61
CA GLY A 124 -6.27 14.53 -10.98
C GLY A 124 -5.05 14.80 -11.86
N GLY A 125 -5.31 15.14 -13.13
CA GLY A 125 -4.31 15.44 -14.15
C GLY A 125 -4.47 14.54 -15.37
N GLN A 126 -3.37 14.27 -16.08
CA GLN A 126 -3.40 13.36 -17.22
C GLN A 126 -3.54 11.90 -16.76
N VAL A 127 -4.58 11.24 -17.26
CA VAL A 127 -4.97 9.87 -16.92
C VAL A 127 -5.23 9.03 -18.18
N TYR A 128 -5.08 7.73 -18.04
CA TYR A 128 -5.53 6.72 -19.00
C TYR A 128 -6.87 6.17 -18.54
N CYS A 129 -7.85 6.12 -19.45
CA CYS A 129 -9.19 5.63 -19.18
C CYS A 129 -9.33 4.16 -19.57
N CYS A 130 -10.08 3.39 -18.77
CA CYS A 130 -10.46 2.04 -19.16
C CYS A 130 -11.70 2.09 -20.07
N SER A 131 -11.72 1.29 -21.15
CA SER A 131 -12.88 1.18 -22.03
C SER A 131 -14.04 0.35 -21.46
N ALA A 132 -13.78 -0.47 -20.44
CA ALA A 132 -14.74 -1.40 -19.86
C ALA A 132 -15.27 -0.99 -18.48
N CYS A 133 -14.69 0.03 -17.84
CA CYS A 133 -15.08 0.47 -16.50
C CYS A 133 -14.79 1.97 -16.29
N PRO A 134 -15.42 2.63 -15.32
CA PRO A 134 -15.27 4.08 -15.13
C PRO A 134 -13.91 4.47 -14.53
N HIS A 135 -13.03 3.52 -14.21
CA HIS A 135 -11.78 3.81 -13.52
C HIS A 135 -10.71 4.35 -14.47
N VAL A 136 -9.96 5.32 -13.95
CA VAL A 136 -8.85 5.94 -14.66
C VAL A 136 -7.55 5.83 -13.86
N PHE A 137 -6.40 5.82 -14.54
CA PHE A 137 -5.08 5.70 -13.91
C PHE A 137 -4.10 6.72 -14.46
N CYS A 138 -3.41 7.47 -13.60
CA CYS A 138 -2.39 8.42 -14.04
C CYS A 138 -1.09 7.72 -14.47
N ALA A 139 -0.40 8.30 -15.45
CA ALA A 139 0.88 7.79 -15.97
C ALA A 139 1.92 7.53 -14.86
N LYS A 140 1.94 8.39 -13.83
CA LYS A 140 2.87 8.25 -12.69
C LYS A 140 2.64 6.96 -11.92
N CYS A 141 1.38 6.57 -11.68
CA CYS A 141 1.06 5.35 -10.94
C CYS A 141 1.34 4.10 -11.78
N ILE A 142 0.99 4.10 -13.06
CA ILE A 142 1.28 2.98 -13.97
C ILE A 142 2.80 2.78 -14.07
N LYS A 143 3.56 3.85 -14.38
CA LYS A 143 5.01 3.77 -14.51
C LYS A 143 5.70 3.27 -13.23
N ARG A 144 5.22 3.71 -12.07
CA ARG A 144 5.83 3.36 -10.79
C ARG A 144 5.62 1.89 -10.43
N ASN A 145 4.40 1.38 -10.63
CA ASN A 145 4.01 0.07 -10.12
C ASN A 145 4.14 -1.03 -11.19
N LEU A 146 3.99 -0.71 -12.46
CA LEU A 146 4.02 -1.66 -13.59
C LEU A 146 5.18 -1.39 -14.57
N GLY A 147 5.89 -0.27 -14.41
CA GLY A 147 7.02 0.10 -15.25
C GLY A 147 6.66 0.85 -16.53
N THR A 148 7.66 1.46 -17.15
CA THR A 148 7.54 2.15 -18.45
C THR A 148 7.05 1.25 -19.59
N PRO A 149 7.45 -0.04 -19.70
CA PRO A 149 6.97 -0.91 -20.77
C PRO A 149 5.44 -1.03 -20.81
N LYS A 150 4.78 -1.08 -19.65
CA LYS A 150 3.33 -1.18 -19.56
C LYS A 150 2.62 0.05 -20.14
N ILE A 151 3.19 1.25 -19.98
CA ILE A 151 2.62 2.45 -20.60
C ILE A 151 2.64 2.34 -22.13
N LYS A 152 3.78 1.91 -22.70
CA LYS A 152 3.89 1.73 -24.15
C LYS A 152 2.91 0.69 -24.70
N GLU A 153 2.71 -0.39 -23.95
CA GLU A 153 1.72 -1.41 -24.29
C GLU A 153 0.30 -0.83 -24.30
N ILE A 154 -0.08 -0.02 -23.30
CA ILE A 154 -1.39 0.65 -23.27
C ILE A 154 -1.56 1.58 -24.47
N GLU A 155 -0.55 2.39 -24.79
CA GLU A 155 -0.58 3.32 -25.93
C GLU A 155 -0.63 2.62 -27.30
N GLN A 156 -0.24 1.34 -27.37
CA GLN A 156 -0.30 0.52 -28.59
C GLN A 156 -1.62 -0.24 -28.75
N LEU A 157 -2.45 -0.32 -27.71
CA LEU A 157 -3.77 -0.96 -27.75
C LEU A 157 -4.85 -0.02 -28.32
N ASP A 158 -4.53 1.26 -28.50
CA ASP A 158 -5.41 2.27 -29.08
C ASP A 158 -5.35 2.32 -30.64
N ASP A 159 -4.60 1.41 -31.28
CA ASP A 159 -4.59 1.12 -32.73
C ASP A 159 -5.44 -0.12 -33.08
#